data_AF-A0A0N4X5X8-F1
#
_entry.id   AF-A0A0N4X5X8-F1
#
_cell.length_a   1.000
_cell.length_b   1.000
_cell.length_c   1.000
_cell.angle_alpha   90.00
_cell.angle_beta   90.00
_cell.angle_gamma   90.00
#
_symmetry.space_group_name_H-M   'P 1'
#
loop_
_entity.id
_entity.type
_entity.pdbx_description
1 polymer ?
#
loop_
_entity_poly.entity_id
_entity_poly.type
_entity_poly.pdbx_seq_one_letter_code
_entity_poly.pdbx_strand_id
1 'polypeptide(L)'
;MASYSQYLTKEQEDELRGIANAIVAPGKGILAADESTGSMDKKMQNIGSENTEEQRRKYRQLLFTASPEMSKHISGVIMFHETFYQKTDDGTRFVDVLKKQGIIPGIKVDKGVVPMAGTVGEGTTQGMDDLNARCAQYKKVSASRPPFFLLHLNARCAQYKKVSASRPPFFLLPTY
;
A
#
# COMPACT_ATOMS: atom_id res chain seq x y z
N MET A 1 -21.97 23.22 21.66
CA MET A 1 -21.30 23.05 20.35
C MET A 1 -20.43 21.82 20.44
N ALA A 2 -20.56 20.86 19.52
CA ALA A 2 -19.66 19.72 19.49
C ALA A 2 -18.24 20.23 19.21
N SER A 3 -17.34 20.08 20.19
CA SER A 3 -15.92 20.36 19.99
C SER A 3 -15.36 19.25 19.13
N TYR A 4 -15.27 19.49 17.82
CA TYR A 4 -14.44 18.65 16.96
C TYR A 4 -13.00 18.99 17.31
N SER A 5 -12.39 18.16 18.17
CA SER A 5 -10.97 18.27 18.46
C SER A 5 -10.19 18.23 17.14
N GLN A 6 -9.33 19.21 16.91
CA GLN A 6 -8.49 19.23 15.72
C GLN A 6 -7.41 18.17 15.89
N TYR A 7 -7.56 17.06 15.15
CA TYR A 7 -6.71 15.88 15.28
C TYR A 7 -5.33 16.01 14.60
N LEU A 8 -5.20 16.93 13.63
CA LEU A 8 -3.97 17.16 12.88
C LEU A 8 -3.61 18.65 12.90
N THR A 9 -2.31 18.96 12.95
CA THR A 9 -1.83 20.32 12.74
C THR A 9 -1.94 20.69 11.27
N LYS A 10 -1.94 22.00 10.96
CA LYS A 10 -2.02 22.49 9.58
C LYS A 10 -0.86 21.97 8.72
N GLU A 11 0.33 21.87 9.31
CA GLU A 11 1.53 21.34 8.63
C GLU A 11 1.36 19.86 8.27
N GLN A 12 0.73 19.06 9.14
CA GLN A 12 0.44 17.65 8.87
C GLN A 12 -0.63 17.50 7.78
N GLU A 13 -1.66 18.36 7.80
CA GLU A 13 -2.68 18.39 6.75
C GLU A 13 -2.09 18.76 5.39
N ASP A 14 -1.23 19.78 5.35
CA ASP A 14 -0.56 20.22 4.12
C ASP A 14 0.43 19.17 3.60
N GLU A 15 1.15 18.47 4.49
CA GLU A 15 2.00 17.31 4.13
C GLU A 15 1.16 16.22 3.45
N LEU A 16 0.08 15.77 4.10
CA LEU A 16 -0.80 14.72 3.57
C LEU A 16 -1.47 15.12 2.26
N ARG A 17 -1.91 16.38 2.15
CA ARG A 17 -2.52 16.94 0.93
C ARG A 17 -1.51 16.97 -0.21
N GLY A 18 -0.27 17.38 0.06
CA GLY A 18 0.82 17.38 -0.92
C GLY A 18 1.12 15.98 -1.46
N ILE A 19 1.20 14.99 -0.56
CA ILE A 19 1.40 13.58 -0.93
C ILE A 19 0.24 13.09 -1.79
N ALA A 20 -1.01 13.33 -1.37
CA ALA A 20 -2.19 12.89 -2.10
C ALA A 20 -2.24 13.47 -3.52
N ASN A 21 -1.99 14.78 -3.67
CA ASN A 21 -1.95 15.46 -4.96
C ASN A 21 -0.84 14.91 -5.87
N ALA A 22 0.32 14.55 -5.31
CA ALA A 22 1.41 13.96 -6.08
C ALA A 22 1.08 12.54 -6.56
N ILE A 23 0.31 11.77 -5.78
CA ILE A 23 -0.19 10.45 -6.18
C ILE A 23 -1.22 10.56 -7.31
N VAL A 24 -2.13 11.54 -7.28
CA VAL A 24 -3.18 11.69 -8.29
C VAL A 24 -2.82 12.66 -9.42
N ALA A 25 -1.52 12.84 -9.69
CA ALA A 25 -1.06 13.70 -10.77
C ALA A 25 -1.68 13.29 -12.11
N PRO A 26 -2.17 14.24 -12.95
CA PRO A 26 -2.78 13.93 -14.24
C PRO A 26 -1.88 13.05 -15.13
N GLY A 27 -2.46 11.99 -15.70
CA GLY A 27 -1.73 11.05 -16.56
C GLY A 27 -0.84 10.05 -15.80
N LYS A 28 -0.84 10.07 -14.46
CA LYS A 28 -0.17 9.08 -13.61
C LYS A 28 -1.16 8.19 -12.86
N GLY A 29 -0.74 6.97 -12.59
CA GLY A 29 -1.49 5.96 -11.84
C GLY A 29 -0.66 5.31 -10.74
N ILE A 30 -1.28 4.34 -10.06
CA ILE A 30 -0.67 3.58 -8.97
C ILE A 30 -0.41 2.15 -9.44
N LEU A 31 0.80 1.65 -9.24
CA LEU A 31 1.10 0.23 -9.40
C LEU A 31 0.85 -0.49 -8.06
N ALA A 32 -0.18 -1.33 -8.02
CA ALA A 32 -0.45 -2.20 -6.88
C ALA A 32 0.42 -3.46 -6.97
N ALA A 33 1.55 -3.47 -6.25
CA ALA A 33 2.48 -4.59 -6.13
C ALA A 33 2.50 -5.15 -4.69
N ASP A 34 1.34 -5.13 -4.04
CA ASP A 34 1.12 -5.45 -2.63
C ASP A 34 0.48 -6.83 -2.40
N GLU A 35 0.59 -7.70 -3.39
CA GLU A 35 0.13 -9.07 -3.27
C GLU A 35 0.88 -9.79 -2.15
N SER A 36 0.11 -10.36 -1.23
CA SER A 36 0.63 -11.19 -0.13
C SER A 36 1.26 -12.47 -0.68
N THR A 37 2.00 -13.18 0.17
CA THR A 37 2.62 -14.47 -0.17
C THR A 37 1.61 -15.47 -0.75
N GLY A 38 0.40 -15.54 -0.19
CA GLY A 38 -0.66 -16.41 -0.69
C GLY A 38 -1.26 -15.95 -2.03
N SER A 39 -1.41 -14.64 -2.24
CA SER A 39 -1.90 -14.12 -3.53
C SER A 39 -0.86 -14.26 -4.65
N MET A 40 0.43 -14.18 -4.32
CA MET A 40 1.53 -14.42 -5.24
C MET A 40 1.61 -15.88 -5.71
N ASP A 41 1.14 -16.83 -4.90
CA ASP A 41 1.16 -18.25 -5.23
C ASP A 41 0.41 -18.53 -6.54
N LYS A 42 -0.80 -18.00 -6.68
CA LYS A 42 -1.60 -18.12 -7.91
C LYS A 42 -0.90 -17.49 -9.12
N LYS A 43 -0.23 -16.35 -8.93
CA LYS A 43 0.50 -15.66 -10.00
C LYS A 43 1.71 -16.46 -10.46
N MET A 44 2.46 -17.03 -9.52
CA MET A 44 3.65 -17.85 -9.80
C MET A 44 3.27 -19.19 -10.44
N GLN A 45 2.22 -19.84 -9.96
CA GLN A 45 1.70 -21.07 -10.56
C GLN A 45 1.26 -20.87 -12.01
N ASN A 46 0.61 -19.74 -12.34
CA ASN A 46 0.19 -19.42 -13.71
C ASN A 46 1.37 -19.30 -14.69
N ILE A 47 2.57 -18.98 -14.20
CA ILE A 47 3.79 -18.90 -15.00
C ILE A 47 4.71 -20.12 -14.84
N GLY A 48 4.25 -21.17 -14.14
CA GLY A 48 5.01 -22.40 -13.89
C GLY A 48 6.20 -22.22 -12.97
N SER A 49 6.18 -21.20 -12.10
CA SER A 49 7.28 -20.85 -11.19
C SER A 49 6.90 -21.18 -9.73
N GLU A 50 7.89 -21.52 -8.91
CA GLU A 50 7.68 -21.85 -7.50
C GLU A 50 7.53 -20.58 -6.62
N ASN A 51 6.63 -20.58 -5.65
CA ASN A 51 6.44 -19.41 -4.78
C ASN A 51 7.50 -19.30 -3.66
N THR A 52 8.75 -19.05 -4.05
CA THR A 52 9.87 -18.79 -3.14
C THR A 52 10.07 -17.29 -2.93
N GLU A 53 10.66 -16.90 -1.79
CA GLU A 53 10.97 -15.49 -1.49
C GLU A 53 11.82 -14.85 -2.59
N GLU A 54 12.83 -15.58 -3.07
CA GLU A 54 13.74 -15.08 -4.11
C GLU A 54 13.02 -14.86 -5.45
N GLN A 55 12.07 -15.72 -5.82
CA GLN A 55 11.28 -15.53 -7.04
C GLN A 55 10.31 -14.35 -6.91
N ARG A 56 9.69 -14.16 -5.73
CA ARG A 56 8.89 -12.96 -5.45
C ARG A 56 9.74 -11.69 -5.54
N ARG A 57 10.95 -11.71 -4.98
CA ARG A 57 11.91 -10.59 -5.06
C ARG A 57 12.27 -10.28 -6.52
N LYS A 58 12.64 -11.29 -7.31
CA LYS A 58 12.96 -11.12 -8.75
C LYS A 58 11.79 -10.56 -9.55
N TYR A 59 10.58 -11.06 -9.30
CA TYR A 59 9.36 -10.54 -9.94
C TYR A 59 9.15 -9.06 -9.62
N ARG A 60 9.33 -8.64 -8.36
CA ARG A 60 9.23 -7.23 -7.97
C ARG A 60 10.35 -6.37 -8.52
N GLN A 61 11.57 -6.89 -8.53
CA GLN A 61 12.69 -6.21 -9.15
C GLN A 61 12.39 -5.94 -10.62
N LEU A 62 11.93 -6.94 -11.36
CA LEU A 62 11.54 -6.80 -12.77
C LEU A 62 10.54 -5.67 -12.96
N LEU A 63 9.50 -5.57 -12.11
CA LEU A 63 8.52 -4.48 -12.17
C LEU A 63 9.14 -3.11 -11.88
N PHE A 64 10.00 -3.01 -10.87
CA PHE A 64 10.56 -1.72 -10.42
C PHE A 64 11.74 -1.25 -11.28
N THR A 65 12.36 -2.15 -12.05
CA THR A 65 13.49 -1.86 -12.94
C THR A 65 13.12 -1.95 -14.42
N ALA A 66 11.84 -2.16 -14.76
CA ALA A 66 11.40 -2.45 -16.14
C ALA A 66 11.78 -1.37 -17.15
N SER A 67 11.47 -0.10 -16.88
CA SER A 67 11.76 1.02 -17.80
C SER A 67 11.88 2.35 -17.06
N PRO A 68 12.83 3.22 -17.44
CA PRO A 68 12.90 4.59 -16.95
C PRO A 68 11.61 5.40 -17.19
N GLU A 69 10.82 5.03 -18.20
CA GLU A 69 9.57 5.69 -18.55
C GLU A 69 8.44 5.41 -17.56
N MET A 70 8.60 4.43 -16.66
CA MET A 70 7.61 4.12 -15.63
C MET A 70 7.25 5.37 -14.80
N SER A 71 8.23 6.23 -14.51
CA SER A 71 8.05 7.48 -13.77
C SER A 71 7.10 8.50 -14.43
N LYS A 72 6.87 8.38 -15.75
CA LYS A 72 5.95 9.24 -16.51
C LYS A 72 4.49 8.85 -16.27
N HIS A 73 4.23 7.56 -16.06
CA HIS A 73 2.88 6.99 -15.96
C HIS A 73 2.52 6.50 -14.56
N ILE A 74 3.50 6.27 -13.69
CA ILE A 74 3.28 5.77 -12.34
C ILE A 74 3.79 6.82 -11.36
N SER A 75 2.88 7.30 -10.51
CA SER A 75 3.16 8.24 -9.43
C SER A 75 3.47 7.51 -8.14
N GLY A 76 2.87 6.34 -7.90
CA GLY A 76 3.06 5.60 -6.66
C GLY A 76 3.03 4.09 -6.86
N VAL A 77 3.72 3.38 -5.96
CA VAL A 77 3.76 1.92 -5.96
C VAL A 77 3.41 1.43 -4.55
N ILE A 78 2.43 0.53 -4.45
CA ILE A 78 2.05 -0.09 -3.17
C ILE A 78 2.80 -1.40 -3.05
N MET A 79 3.51 -1.59 -1.93
CA MET A 79 4.30 -2.79 -1.67
C MET A 79 3.74 -3.58 -0.49
N PHE A 80 3.99 -4.89 -0.50
CA PHE A 80 3.80 -5.74 0.66
C PHE A 80 4.96 -5.58 1.66
N HIS A 81 4.73 -5.97 2.92
CA HIS A 81 5.71 -5.85 3.99
C HIS A 81 7.06 -6.50 3.64
N GLU A 82 7.04 -7.69 3.06
CA GLU A 82 8.24 -8.41 2.61
C GLU A 82 9.03 -7.57 1.59
N THR A 83 8.37 -7.11 0.51
CA THR A 83 8.99 -6.32 -0.56
C THR A 83 9.52 -4.97 -0.06
N PHE A 84 8.91 -4.37 0.95
CA PHE A 84 9.37 -3.09 1.50
C PHE A 84 10.80 -3.16 2.08
N TYR A 85 11.21 -4.32 2.60
CA TYR A 85 12.55 -4.55 3.17
C TYR A 85 13.52 -5.25 2.21
N GLN A 86 13.03 -5.74 1.07
CA GLN A 86 13.85 -6.40 0.05
C GLN A 86 14.77 -5.43 -0.70
N LYS A 87 15.77 -6.01 -1.35
CA LYS A 87 16.81 -5.32 -2.11
C LYS A 87 16.87 -5.86 -3.54
N THR A 88 17.35 -5.01 -4.45
CA THR A 88 17.77 -5.43 -5.79
C THR A 88 19.04 -6.27 -5.73
N ASP A 89 19.39 -6.89 -6.86
CA ASP A 89 20.66 -7.61 -7.01
C ASP A 89 21.87 -6.73 -6.69
N ASP A 90 21.79 -5.42 -6.98
CA ASP A 90 22.83 -4.43 -6.67
C ASP A 90 22.86 -4.01 -5.18
N GLY A 91 22.06 -4.65 -4.32
CA GLY A 91 21.97 -4.35 -2.89
C GLY A 91 21.21 -3.07 -2.52
N THR A 92 20.64 -2.36 -3.51
CA THR A 92 19.82 -1.16 -3.28
C THR A 92 18.42 -1.57 -2.81
N ARG A 93 17.86 -0.91 -1.79
CA ARG A 93 16.49 -1.20 -1.33
C ARG A 93 15.48 -0.77 -2.41
N PHE A 94 14.39 -1.53 -2.59
CA PHE A 94 13.36 -1.18 -3.57
C PHE A 94 12.76 0.22 -3.33
N VAL A 95 12.59 0.61 -2.06
CA VAL A 95 12.17 1.95 -1.67
C VAL A 95 13.08 3.02 -2.28
N ASP A 96 14.39 2.80 -2.28
CA ASP A 96 15.36 3.78 -2.79
C ASP A 96 15.40 3.80 -4.33
N VAL A 97 15.14 2.66 -4.99
CA VAL A 97 14.98 2.58 -6.45
C VAL A 97 13.79 3.43 -6.92
N LEU A 98 12.63 3.25 -6.29
CA LEU A 98 11.41 3.98 -6.63
C LEU A 98 11.57 5.49 -6.41
N LYS A 99 12.19 5.88 -5.29
CA LYS A 99 12.50 7.29 -5.01
C LYS A 99 13.41 7.91 -6.05
N LYS A 100 14.46 7.20 -6.49
CA LYS A 100 15.37 7.69 -7.55
C LYS A 100 14.63 7.93 -8.87
N GLN A 101 13.57 7.17 -9.13
CA GLN A 101 12.70 7.34 -10.29
C GLN A 101 11.61 8.39 -10.08
N GLY A 102 11.53 9.06 -8.92
CA GLY A 102 10.48 10.03 -8.60
C GLY A 102 9.11 9.40 -8.33
N ILE A 103 9.08 8.11 -7.99
CA ILE A 103 7.88 7.35 -7.67
C ILE A 103 7.73 7.29 -6.15
N ILE A 104 6.50 7.49 -5.69
CA ILE A 104 6.14 7.53 -4.27
C ILE A 104 5.99 6.08 -3.77
N PRO A 105 6.87 5.60 -2.88
CA PRO A 105 6.69 4.31 -2.26
C PRO A 105 5.47 4.34 -1.34
N GLY A 106 4.69 3.27 -1.37
CA GLY A 106 3.56 3.04 -0.47
C GLY A 106 3.59 1.64 0.10
N ILE A 107 2.92 1.43 1.22
CA ILE A 107 2.86 0.12 1.87
C ILE A 107 1.43 -0.27 2.25
N LYS A 108 1.13 -1.55 2.04
CA LYS A 108 -0.07 -2.19 2.55
C LYS A 108 0.07 -2.48 4.04
N VAL A 109 -0.89 -2.03 4.84
CA VAL A 109 -0.87 -2.20 6.30
C VAL A 109 -1.94 -3.12 6.86
N ASP A 110 -2.93 -3.53 6.06
CA ASP A 110 -3.86 -4.58 6.50
C ASP A 110 -3.14 -5.92 6.73
N LYS A 111 -3.69 -6.71 7.66
CA LYS A 111 -3.22 -8.07 7.98
C LYS A 111 -4.11 -9.14 7.34
N GLY A 112 -4.91 -8.76 6.32
CA GLY A 112 -5.80 -9.66 5.60
C GLY A 112 -7.22 -9.72 6.14
N VAL A 113 -8.05 -10.46 5.42
CA VAL A 113 -9.50 -10.59 5.67
C VAL A 113 -9.77 -11.84 6.50
N VAL A 114 -10.58 -11.70 7.54
CA VAL A 114 -11.08 -12.81 8.36
C VAL A 114 -12.59 -12.92 8.22
N PRO A 115 -13.15 -14.14 8.22
CA PRO A 115 -14.59 -14.33 8.12
C PRO A 115 -15.30 -13.67 9.30
N MET A 116 -16.38 -12.95 9.01
CA MET A 116 -17.18 -12.31 10.05
C MET A 116 -18.22 -13.30 10.56
N ALA A 117 -18.12 -13.65 11.85
CA ALA A 117 -19.05 -14.56 12.49
C ALA A 117 -20.50 -14.03 12.37
N GLY A 118 -21.43 -14.91 11.97
CA GLY A 118 -22.85 -14.55 11.80
C GLY A 118 -23.22 -13.98 10.42
N THR A 119 -22.30 -13.97 9.47
CA THR A 119 -22.54 -13.50 8.09
C THR A 119 -22.28 -14.62 7.08
N VAL A 120 -22.88 -14.53 5.89
CA VAL A 120 -22.68 -15.50 4.80
C VAL A 120 -21.71 -14.92 3.79
N GLY A 121 -20.47 -15.42 3.79
CA GLY A 121 -19.45 -15.04 2.81
C GLY A 121 -18.88 -13.63 3.00
N GLU A 122 -19.10 -13.00 4.15
CA GLU A 122 -18.51 -11.69 4.46
C GLU A 122 -17.27 -11.82 5.35
N GLY A 123 -16.39 -10.83 5.21
CA GLY A 123 -15.18 -10.75 5.99
C GLY A 123 -14.95 -9.34 6.52
N THR A 124 -14.25 -9.27 7.65
CA THR A 124 -13.68 -8.03 8.19
C THR A 124 -12.17 -8.04 8.00
N THR A 125 -11.53 -6.87 7.96
CA THR A 125 -10.08 -6.77 7.80
C THR A 125 -9.40 -6.53 9.14
N GLN A 126 -8.35 -7.29 9.41
CA GLN A 126 -7.54 -7.14 10.61
C GLN A 126 -6.35 -6.21 10.38
N GLY A 127 -5.72 -5.76 11.47
CA GLY A 127 -4.47 -4.99 11.42
C GLY A 127 -4.53 -3.60 12.04
N MET A 128 -5.61 -3.28 12.76
CA MET A 128 -5.68 -2.05 13.56
C MET A 128 -4.81 -2.14 14.83
N ASP A 129 -4.60 -3.35 15.34
CA ASP A 129 -3.70 -3.62 16.46
C ASP A 129 -2.28 -3.18 16.10
N ASP A 130 -1.75 -2.21 16.85
CA ASP A 130 -0.45 -1.56 16.67
C ASP A 130 -0.26 -0.79 15.36
N LEU A 131 -1.36 -0.43 14.66
CA LEU A 131 -1.27 0.28 13.38
C LEU A 131 -0.44 1.57 13.48
N ASN A 132 -0.62 2.34 14.55
CA ASN A 132 0.12 3.59 14.75
C ASN A 132 1.64 3.36 14.86
N ALA A 133 2.06 2.37 15.64
CA ALA A 133 3.47 2.02 15.80
C ALA A 133 4.09 1.53 14.47
N ARG A 134 3.35 0.73 13.70
CA ARG A 134 3.75 0.26 12.38
C ARG A 134 3.87 1.40 11.37
N CYS A 135 2.89 2.31 11.32
CA CYS A 135 2.94 3.51 10.47
C CYS A 135 4.17 4.36 10.77
N ALA A 136 4.47 4.57 12.06
CA ALA A 136 5.67 5.31 12.48
C ALA A 136 6.97 4.61 12.05
N GLN A 137 7.03 3.27 12.13
CA GLN A 137 8.18 2.50 11.67
C GLN A 137 8.37 2.61 10.15
N TYR A 138 7.31 2.47 9.35
CA TYR A 138 7.40 2.60 7.90
C TYR A 138 7.77 4.02 7.47
N LYS A 139 7.25 5.05 8.15
CA LYS A 139 7.66 6.45 7.93
C LYS A 139 9.16 6.63 8.25
N LYS A 140 9.68 6.02 9.32
CA LYS A 140 11.11 6.07 9.66
C LYS A 140 11.99 5.36 8.64
N VAL A 141 11.63 4.15 8.21
CA VAL A 141 12.45 3.37 7.25
C VAL A 141 12.44 4.00 5.85
N SER A 142 11.32 4.64 5.48
CA SER A 142 11.20 5.43 4.25
C SER A 142 11.78 6.85 4.38
N ALA A 143 12.22 7.28 5.57
CA ALA A 143 12.66 8.66 5.82
C ALA A 143 13.98 8.99 5.11
N SER A 144 13.84 9.56 3.91
CA SER A 144 14.82 10.46 3.32
C SER A 144 14.12 11.61 2.61
N ARG A 145 13.07 12.17 3.22
CA ARG A 145 12.36 13.39 2.76
C ARG A 145 11.36 13.30 1.57
N PRO A 146 11.11 12.20 0.82
CA PRO A 146 10.04 12.23 -0.18
C PRO A 146 8.70 11.79 0.42
N PRO A 147 7.59 12.07 -0.29
CA PRO A 147 6.26 11.55 0.03
C PRO A 147 6.26 10.02 0.22
N PHE A 148 5.48 9.53 1.18
CA PHE A 148 5.22 8.11 1.45
C PHE A 148 3.74 7.96 1.82
N PHE A 149 3.08 6.87 1.41
CA PHE A 149 1.68 6.65 1.76
C PHE A 149 1.41 5.23 2.29
N LEU A 150 0.44 5.14 3.18
CA LEU A 150 -0.02 3.87 3.76
C LEU A 150 -1.41 3.58 3.22
N LEU A 151 -1.63 2.35 2.74
CA LEU A 151 -2.94 1.90 2.32
C LEU A 151 -3.44 0.79 3.24
N HIS A 152 -4.62 1.03 3.82
CA HIS A 152 -5.39 0.00 4.51
C HIS A 152 -6.60 -0.32 3.65
N LEU A 153 -6.70 -1.56 3.19
CA LEU A 153 -7.88 -2.05 2.48
C LEU A 153 -8.88 -2.55 3.52
N ASN A 154 -10.12 -2.07 3.44
CA ASN A 154 -11.22 -2.64 4.20
C ASN A 154 -12.02 -3.60 3.31
N ALA A 155 -12.13 -4.87 3.75
CA ALA A 155 -13.07 -5.82 3.18
C ALA A 155 -14.49 -5.27 3.30
N ARG A 156 -15.25 -5.34 2.20
CA ARG A 156 -16.64 -4.90 2.18
C ARG A 156 -17.53 -5.94 2.85
N CYS A 157 -18.30 -5.49 3.83
CA CYS A 157 -19.51 -6.14 4.32
C CYS A 157 -20.67 -5.70 3.41
N ALA A 158 -21.28 -6.62 2.68
CA ALA A 158 -22.37 -6.37 1.73
C ALA A 158 -23.76 -6.33 2.40
N GLN A 159 -23.94 -7.01 3.54
CA GLN A 159 -25.19 -7.10 4.30
C GLN A 159 -25.46 -5.83 5.14
N TYR A 160 -24.41 -5.12 5.56
CA TYR A 160 -24.53 -3.87 6.32
C TYR A 160 -24.43 -2.62 5.43
N LYS A 161 -25.35 -2.46 4.47
CA LYS A 161 -25.51 -1.18 3.73
C LYS A 161 -26.13 -0.04 4.57
N LYS A 162 -26.36 -0.21 5.88
CA LYS A 162 -27.10 0.76 6.71
C LYS A 162 -26.56 1.10 8.11
N VAL A 163 -25.42 0.57 8.57
CA VAL A 163 -24.88 0.98 9.88
C VAL A 163 -23.40 1.31 9.77
N SER A 164 -23.05 2.50 10.28
CA SER A 164 -21.70 3.08 10.38
C SER A 164 -21.18 3.82 9.14
N ALA A 165 -21.63 5.07 9.03
CA ALA A 165 -20.85 6.12 8.39
C ALA A 165 -19.67 6.50 9.32
N SER A 166 -18.44 6.23 8.91
CA SER A 166 -17.26 6.90 9.47
C SER A 166 -16.20 7.14 8.39
N ARG A 167 -15.98 8.43 8.10
CA ARG A 167 -14.89 8.97 7.24
C ARG A 167 -13.55 8.79 7.97
N PRO A 168 -12.44 8.50 7.26
CA PRO A 168 -11.54 9.56 6.74
C PRO A 168 -11.05 9.23 5.30
N PRO A 169 -10.15 10.01 4.64
CA PRO A 169 -9.91 9.87 3.20
C PRO A 169 -8.99 8.68 2.93
N PHE A 170 -9.54 7.48 2.91
CA PHE A 170 -8.88 6.29 2.42
C PHE A 170 -9.30 6.04 0.98
N PHE A 171 -8.31 6.00 0.08
CA PHE A 171 -8.52 5.61 -1.32
C PHE A 171 -8.93 4.13 -1.36
N LEU A 172 -10.23 3.87 -1.46
CA LEU A 172 -10.79 2.53 -1.70
C LEU A 172 -10.66 2.21 -3.18
N LEU A 173 -9.66 1.41 -3.57
CA LEU A 173 -9.68 0.74 -4.87
C LEU A 173 -10.47 -0.57 -4.73
N PRO A 174 -11.51 -0.79 -5.55
CA PRO A 174 -12.22 -2.06 -5.58
C PRO A 174 -11.30 -3.14 -6.17
N THR A 175 -11.01 -4.19 -5.42
CA THR A 175 -10.50 -5.44 -5.97
C THR A 175 -11.68 -6.17 -6.59
N TYR A 176 -11.61 -6.42 -7.90
CA TYR A 176 -12.48 -7.38 -8.60
C TYR A 176 -12.02 -8.81 -8.32
#